data_AF-A0A662L6Z5-F1
#
_entry.id   AF-A0A662L6Z5-F1
#
_cell.length_a   1.000
_cell.length_b   1.000
_cell.length_c   1.000
_cell.angle_alpha   90.00
_cell.angle_beta   90.00
_cell.angle_gamma   90.00
#
_symmetry.space_group_name_H-M   'P 1'
#
loop_
_entity.id
_entity.type
_entity.pdbx_description
1 polymer ?
#
loop_
_entity_poly.entity_id
_entity_poly.type
_entity_poly.pdbx_seq_one_letter_code
_entity_poly.pdbx_strand_id
1 'polypeptide(L)'
;MKFVCDEMLGTLAKWLRIFGYDTKYVKNVDDEDILKIANEENRIILTRDKFLARKAKKAVYINERELERQIRKVFQELNLKIN
;
A
#
# COMPACT_ATOMS: atom_id res chain seq x y z
N MET A 1 10.01 6.51 -0.76
CA MET A 1 8.53 6.52 -0.70
C MET A 1 8.08 5.79 0.56
N LYS A 2 6.96 6.19 1.17
CA LYS A 2 6.40 5.49 2.34
C LYS A 2 5.05 4.88 2.00
N PHE A 3 4.84 3.65 2.46
CA PHE A 3 3.61 2.89 2.24
C PHE A 3 2.96 2.49 3.56
N VAL A 4 1.65 2.30 3.52
CA VAL A 4 0.93 1.49 4.49
C VAL A 4 0.10 0.45 3.74
N CYS A 5 0.30 -0.82 4.05
CA CYS A 5 -0.48 -1.94 3.55
C CYS A 5 -1.43 -2.39 4.64
N ASP A 6 -2.70 -2.57 4.28
CA ASP A 6 -3.65 -3.27 5.14
C ASP A 6 -3.36 -4.78 5.21
N GLU A 7 -4.22 -5.50 5.94
CA GLU A 7 -4.06 -6.91 6.19
C GLU A 7 -4.09 -7.78 4.92
N MET A 8 -4.70 -7.30 3.84
CA MET A 8 -4.85 -8.05 2.59
C MET A 8 -3.57 -8.09 1.75
N LEU A 9 -2.60 -7.23 2.07
CA LEU A 9 -1.38 -7.02 1.27
C LEU A 9 -0.10 -7.30 2.08
N GLY A 10 -0.15 -8.20 3.05
CA GLY A 10 1.00 -8.55 3.90
C GLY A 10 2.22 -9.04 3.11
N THR A 11 2.04 -9.89 2.09
CA THR A 11 3.14 -10.34 1.24
C THR A 11 3.73 -9.18 0.43
N LEU A 12 2.89 -8.33 -0.16
CA LEU A 12 3.34 -7.14 -0.88
C LEU A 12 4.13 -6.19 0.04
N ALA A 13 3.65 -5.97 1.27
CA ALA A 13 4.33 -5.16 2.27
C ALA A 13 5.75 -5.67 2.55
N LYS A 14 5.92 -6.99 2.68
CA LYS A 14 7.23 -7.63 2.86
C LYS A 14 8.16 -7.36 1.68
N TRP A 15 7.68 -7.51 0.44
CA TRP A 15 8.49 -7.29 -0.75
C TRP A 15 8.87 -5.83 -0.96
N LEU A 16 7.97 -4.89 -0.67
CA LEU A 16 8.30 -3.47 -0.72
C LEU A 16 9.42 -3.10 0.28
N ARG A 17 9.45 -3.72 1.47
CA ARG A 17 10.58 -3.55 2.41
C ARG A 17 11.88 -4.13 1.86
N ILE A 18 11.82 -5.30 1.22
CA ILE A 18 12.99 -5.92 0.57
C ILE A 18 13.55 -4.98 -0.52
N PHE A 19 12.69 -4.31 -1.28
CA PHE A 19 13.08 -3.30 -2.26
C PHE A 19 13.51 -1.96 -1.64
N GLY A 20 13.59 -1.84 -0.31
CA GLY A 20 14.09 -0.65 0.39
C GLY A 20 13.05 0.44 0.64
N TYR A 21 11.76 0.17 0.44
CA TYR A 21 10.70 1.13 0.75
C TYR A 21 10.26 1.04 2.22
N ASP A 22 10.04 2.19 2.85
CA ASP A 22 9.46 2.28 4.19
C ASP A 22 7.98 1.90 4.13
N THR A 23 7.67 0.65 4.47
CA THR A 23 6.31 0.11 4.40
C THR A 23 5.82 -0.32 5.77
N LYS A 24 4.74 0.30 6.25
CA LYS A 24 3.97 -0.20 7.40
C LYS A 24 3.00 -1.28 6.94
N TYR A 25 2.84 -2.31 7.75
CA TYR A 25 1.80 -3.32 7.59
C TYR A 25 0.93 -3.24 8.82
N VAL A 26 -0.38 -3.08 8.64
CA VAL A 26 -1.35 -2.98 9.71
C VAL A 26 -2.34 -4.12 9.58
N LYS A 27 -2.70 -4.73 10.71
CA LYS A 27 -3.59 -5.89 10.78
C LYS A 27 -4.63 -5.66 11.86
N ASN A 28 -5.89 -6.01 11.60
CA ASN A 28 -7.00 -5.75 12.52
C ASN A 28 -7.07 -4.27 12.96
N VAL A 29 -6.89 -3.35 12.00
CA VAL A 29 -6.97 -1.90 12.22
C VAL A 29 -8.10 -1.36 11.35
N ASP A 30 -8.93 -0.50 11.92
CA ASP A 30 -10.07 0.09 11.21
C ASP A 30 -9.61 1.11 10.17
N ASP A 31 -10.38 1.26 9.10
CA ASP A 31 -10.10 2.17 7.98
C ASP A 31 -9.72 3.60 8.42
N GLU A 32 -10.41 4.14 9.43
CA GLU A 32 -10.17 5.51 9.92
C GLU A 32 -8.78 5.66 10.56
N ASP A 33 -8.29 4.62 11.26
CA ASP A 33 -6.93 4.61 11.81
C ASP A 33 -5.88 4.43 10.71
N ILE A 34 -6.16 3.61 9.68
CA ILE A 34 -5.27 3.48 8.51
C ILE A 34 -5.15 4.83 7.79
N LEU A 35 -6.27 5.53 7.59
CA LEU A 35 -6.32 6.86 7.00
C LEU A 35 -5.55 7.87 7.85
N LYS A 36 -5.69 7.82 9.18
CA LYS A 36 -4.95 8.68 10.11
C LYS A 36 -3.45 8.46 9.99
N ILE A 37 -2.97 7.22 10.09
CA ILE A 37 -1.55 6.86 9.92
C ILE A 37 -1.02 7.36 8.58
N ALA A 38 -1.78 7.14 7.49
CA ALA A 38 -1.38 7.56 6.17
C ALA A 38 -1.26 9.09 6.05
N ASN A 39 -2.19 9.82 6.63
CA ASN A 39 -2.22 11.28 6.61
C ASN A 39 -1.11 11.89 7.46
N GLU A 40 -0.93 11.41 8.70
CA GLU A 40 0.06 11.94 9.65
C GLU A 40 1.50 11.67 9.18
N GLU A 41 1.75 10.50 8.58
CA GLU A 41 3.08 10.10 8.15
C GLU A 41 3.34 10.29 6.64
N ASN A 42 2.38 10.89 5.92
CA ASN A 42 2.42 11.11 4.48
C ASN A 42 2.72 9.81 3.70
N ARG A 43 2.03 8.72 4.05
CA ARG A 43 2.15 7.40 3.41
C ARG A 43 1.10 7.22 2.32
N ILE A 44 1.43 6.41 1.33
CA ILE A 44 0.48 5.94 0.31
C ILE A 44 -0.18 4.67 0.82
N ILE A 45 -1.51 4.63 0.85
CA ILE A 45 -2.26 3.43 1.20
C ILE A 45 -2.23 2.45 0.02
N LEU A 46 -1.80 1.22 0.28
CA LEU A 46 -1.97 0.10 -0.62
C LEU A 46 -3.06 -0.78 -0.02
N THR A 47 -4.14 -0.99 -0.75
CA THR A 47 -5.30 -1.74 -0.27
C THR A 47 -6.01 -2.44 -1.42
N ARG A 48 -6.64 -3.59 -1.14
CA ARG A 48 -7.61 -4.23 -2.04
C ARG A 48 -9.06 -3.82 -1.75
N ASP A 49 -9.28 -2.92 -0.79
CA ASP A 49 -10.58 -2.35 -0.49
C ASP A 49 -10.78 -1.08 -1.33
N LYS A 50 -11.78 -1.12 -2.20
CA LYS A 50 -12.09 -0.01 -3.11
C LYS A 50 -12.63 1.22 -2.37
N PHE A 51 -13.33 1.04 -1.26
CA PHE A 51 -13.87 2.13 -0.45
C PHE A 51 -12.75 2.83 0.32
N LEU A 52 -11.85 2.08 0.97
CA LEU A 52 -10.68 2.66 1.64
C LEU A 52 -9.79 3.44 0.65
N ALA A 53 -9.51 2.84 -0.51
CA ALA A 53 -8.72 3.52 -1.56
C ALA A 53 -9.37 4.83 -2.02
N ARG A 54 -10.70 4.90 -2.09
CA ARG A 54 -11.44 6.11 -2.50
C ARG A 54 -11.48 7.19 -1.41
N LYS A 55 -11.48 6.80 -0.13
CA LYS A 55 -11.44 7.74 1.01
C LYS A 55 -10.05 8.35 1.21
N ALA A 56 -9.00 7.61 0.86
CA ALA A 56 -7.62 8.02 1.06
C ALA A 56 -7.21 9.22 0.18
N LYS A 57 -6.40 10.13 0.73
CA LYS A 57 -5.78 11.23 -0.05
C LYS A 57 -4.76 10.72 -1.08
N LYS A 58 -4.05 9.65 -0.72
CA LYS A 58 -3.04 8.98 -1.57
C LYS A 58 -3.20 7.48 -1.41
N ALA A 59 -3.63 6.81 -2.48
CA ALA A 59 -3.77 5.38 -2.49
C ALA A 59 -3.49 4.77 -3.86
N VAL A 60 -3.12 3.49 -3.85
CA VAL A 60 -3.12 2.59 -4.99
C VAL A 60 -4.09 1.47 -4.67
N TYR A 61 -5.16 1.36 -5.46
CA TYR A 61 -6.10 0.26 -5.36
C TYR A 61 -5.55 -0.98 -6.08
N ILE A 62 -5.33 -2.06 -5.33
CA ILE A 62 -4.76 -3.30 -5.84
C ILE A 62 -5.89 -4.29 -6.14
N ASN A 63 -6.24 -4.48 -7.42
CA ASN A 63 -7.23 -5.47 -7.84
C ASN A 63 -6.59 -6.82 -8.23
N GLU A 64 -5.25 -6.88 -8.25
CA GLU A 64 -4.46 -8.05 -8.59
C GLU A 64 -4.39 -9.04 -7.42
N ARG A 65 -4.49 -10.34 -7.75
CA ARG A 65 -4.30 -11.43 -6.78
C ARG A 65 -2.85 -11.90 -6.71
N GLU A 66 -2.20 -11.99 -7.86
CA GLU A 66 -0.83 -12.46 -7.98
C GLU A 66 0.17 -11.38 -7.54
N LEU A 67 1.08 -11.73 -6.62
CA LEU A 67 2.06 -10.82 -6.05
C LEU A 67 2.86 -10.05 -7.11
N GLU A 68 3.34 -10.73 -8.15
CA GLU A 68 4.12 -10.09 -9.21
C GLU A 68 3.31 -8.97 -9.89
N ARG A 69 2.02 -9.20 -10.12
CA ARG A 69 1.12 -8.21 -10.72
C ARG A 69 0.84 -7.06 -9.76
N GLN A 70 0.72 -7.32 -8.45
CA GLN A 70 0.59 -6.29 -7.43
C GLN A 70 1.83 -5.36 -7.42
N ILE A 71 3.03 -5.95 -7.43
CA ILE A 71 4.30 -5.21 -7.49
C ILE A 71 4.35 -4.37 -8.76
N ARG A 72 4.10 -4.97 -9.93
CA ARG A 72 4.09 -4.25 -11.23
C ARG A 72 3.14 -3.07 -11.21
N LYS A 73 1.93 -3.25 -10.66
CA LYS A 73 0.96 -2.17 -10.54
C LYS A 73 1.46 -1.01 -9.68
N VAL A 74 1.95 -1.30 -8.47
CA VAL A 74 2.50 -0.26 -7.58
C VAL A 74 3.61 0.52 -8.29
N PHE A 75 4.49 -0.17 -9.00
CA PHE A 75 5.60 0.46 -9.70
C PHE A 75 5.15 1.30 -10.89
N GLN A 76 4.15 0.84 -11.65
CA GLN A 76 3.60 1.59 -12.77
C GLN A 76 2.82 2.83 -12.32
N GLU A 77 1.90 2.69 -11.36
CA GLU A 77 1.07 3.82 -10.90
C GLU A 77 1.88 4.91 -10.21
N LEU A 78 2.98 4.53 -9.55
CA LEU A 78 3.84 5.46 -8.82
C LEU A 78 5.14 5.79 -9.54
N ASN A 79 5.29 5.34 -10.80
CA ASN A 79 6.47 5.53 -11.65
C ASN A 79 7.79 5.19 -10.94
N LEU A 80 7.82 4.05 -10.25
CA LEU A 80 8.99 3.54 -9.53
C LEU A 80 9.88 2.71 -10.46
N LYS A 81 11.18 2.76 -10.19
CA LYS A 81 12.17 1.91 -10.87
C LYS A 81 12.71 0.88 -9.90
N ILE A 82 12.97 -0.32 -10.40
CA ILE A 82 13.84 -1.28 -9.72
C ILE A 82 15.26 -0.81 -10.03
N ASN A 83 16.02 -0.45 -9.00
CA ASN A 83 17.45 -0.15 -9.12
C ASN A 83 18.25 -1.44 -9.19
#